data_AF-A0A6L9Y1P7-F1
#
_entry.id   AF-A0A6L9Y1P7-F1
#
_cell.length_a   1.000
_cell.length_b   1.000
_cell.length_c   1.000
_cell.angle_alpha   90.00
_cell.angle_beta   90.00
_cell.angle_gamma   90.00
#
_symmetry.space_group_name_H-M   'P 1'
#
loop_
_entity.id
_entity.type
_entity.pdbx_description
1 polymer ?
#
loop_
_entity_poly.entity_id
_entity_poly.type
_entity_poly.pdbx_seq_one_letter_code
_entity_poly.pdbx_strand_id
1 'polypeptide(L)' 'MTKTDPAKIAKARAAASNGEGRALRLKNRLSLSEVASVCEVDQSAVWRWEQGERAPRAAAAIRYANLLDILRGLT' A
#
# COMPACT_ATOMS: atom_id res chain seq x y z
N MET A 1 -10.67 -16.50 -3.30
CA MET A 1 -11.52 -15.28 -3.30
C MET A 1 -11.23 -14.51 -2.02
N THR A 2 -10.46 -13.43 -2.10
CA THR A 2 -10.14 -12.61 -0.91
C THR A 2 -11.43 -11.92 -0.46
N LYS A 3 -11.93 -12.26 0.72
CA LYS A 3 -13.13 -11.60 1.27
C LYS A 3 -12.83 -10.10 1.43
N THR A 4 -13.82 -9.26 1.11
CA THR A 4 -13.71 -7.82 1.32
C THR A 4 -13.53 -7.53 2.82
N ASP A 5 -12.45 -6.84 3.17
CA ASP A 5 -12.16 -6.37 4.53
C ASP A 5 -12.16 -4.83 4.53
N PRO A 6 -13.26 -4.19 5.00
CA PRO A 6 -13.37 -2.73 5.04
C PRO A 6 -12.30 -2.06 5.89
N ALA A 7 -11.84 -2.69 6.98
CA ALA A 7 -10.83 -2.12 7.86
C ALA A 7 -9.46 -2.05 7.16
N LYS A 8 -9.08 -3.11 6.44
CA LYS A 8 -7.87 -3.11 5.61
C LYS A 8 -7.95 -2.07 4.49
N ILE A 9 -9.11 -1.93 3.85
CA ILE A 9 -9.31 -0.91 2.80
C ILE A 9 -9.15 0.50 3.38
N ALA A 10 -9.79 0.80 4.51
CA ALA A 10 -9.69 2.11 5.16
C ALA A 10 -8.24 2.43 5.54
N LYS A 11 -7.53 1.46 6.12
CA LYS A 11 -6.12 1.58 6.50
C LYS A 11 -5.20 1.86 5.32
N ALA A 12 -5.35 1.12 4.22
CA ALA A 12 -4.56 1.35 3.01
C ALA A 12 -4.80 2.76 2.44
N ARG A 13 -6.04 3.24 2.47
CA ARG A 13 -6.39 4.57 1.98
C ARG A 13 -5.83 5.68 2.87
N ALA A 14 -5.93 5.52 4.19
CA ALA A 14 -5.35 6.45 5.15
C ALA A 14 -3.82 6.57 4.96
N ALA A 15 -3.13 5.43 4.85
CA ALA A 15 -1.68 5.39 4.65
C ALA A 15 -1.23 5.99 3.30
N ALA A 16 -2.06 5.86 2.27
CA ALA A 16 -1.83 6.53 0.98
C ALA A 16 -2.03 8.05 1.09
N SER A 17 -3.10 8.51 1.75
CA SER A 17 -3.44 9.93 1.83
C SER A 17 -2.53 10.75 2.75
N ASN A 18 -1.96 10.13 3.78
CA ASN A 18 -1.11 10.82 4.76
C ASN A 18 0.40 10.65 4.50
N GLY A 19 0.79 9.96 3.42
CA GLY A 19 2.19 9.71 3.06
C GLY A 19 2.90 8.61 3.87
N GLU A 20 2.22 7.97 4.83
CA GLU A 20 2.80 6.90 5.66
C GLU A 20 3.28 5.72 4.81
N GLY A 21 2.51 5.37 3.78
CA GLY A 21 2.86 4.27 2.88
C GLY A 21 4.22 4.46 2.20
N ARG A 22 4.48 5.69 1.72
CA ARG A 22 5.77 6.09 1.16
C ARG A 22 6.88 6.05 2.19
N ALA A 23 6.61 6.56 3.40
CA ALA A 23 7.59 6.59 4.48
C ALA A 23 8.04 5.17 4.87
N LEU A 24 7.09 4.25 5.05
CA LEU A 24 7.37 2.84 5.36
C LEU A 24 8.16 2.16 4.24
N ARG A 25 7.79 2.40 2.97
CA ARG A 25 8.50 1.87 1.81
C ARG A 25 9.97 2.32 1.79
N LEU A 26 10.20 3.62 1.92
CA LEU A 26 11.55 4.21 1.89
C LEU A 26 12.40 3.77 3.10
N LYS A 27 11.82 3.74 4.30
CA LYS A 27 12.48 3.24 5.52
C LYS A 27 13.02 1.82 5.33
N ASN A 28 12.23 0.97 4.67
CA ASN A 28 12.58 -0.43 4.41
C ASN A 28 13.33 -0.62 3.08
N ARG A 29 13.80 0.46 2.44
CA ARG A 29 14.58 0.44 1.17
C ARG A 29 13.90 -0.30 0.01
N LEU A 30 12.56 -0.30 -0.01
CA LEU A 30 11.79 -0.93 -1.07
C LEU A 30 11.60 0.02 -2.25
N SER A 31 11.78 -0.50 -3.45
CA SER A 31 11.42 0.17 -4.69
C SER A 31 9.90 0.19 -4.89
N LEU A 32 9.43 1.07 -5.79
CA LEU A 32 8.02 1.10 -6.16
C LEU A 32 7.59 -0.19 -6.87
N SER A 33 8.46 -0.81 -7.67
CA SER A 33 8.17 -2.04 -8.43
C SER A 33 8.02 -3.25 -7.51
N GLU A 34 8.79 -3.35 -6.43
CA GLU A 34 8.62 -4.41 -5.42
C GLU A 34 7.26 -4.30 -4.71
N VAL A 35 6.87 -3.09 -4.31
CA VAL A 35 5.54 -2.85 -3.71
C VAL A 35 4.43 -3.15 -4.70
N ALA A 36 4.60 -2.74 -5.97
CA ALA A 36 3.63 -2.96 -7.03
C ALA A 36 3.42 -4.45 -7.32
N SER A 37 4.51 -5.22 -7.35
CA SER A 37 4.49 -6.68 -7.51
C SER A 37 3.67 -7.36 -6.40
N VAL A 38 3.94 -7.01 -5.13
CA VAL A 38 3.18 -7.55 -3.98
C VAL A 38 1.70 -7.16 -4.04
N CYS A 39 1.39 -5.96 -4.54
CA CYS A 39 0.01 -5.48 -4.66
C CYS A 39 -0.70 -5.94 -5.94
N GLU A 40 0.00 -6.62 -6.85
CA GLU A 40 -0.44 -6.99 -8.20
C GLU A 40 -1.02 -5.79 -8.96
N VAL A 41 -0.26 -4.70 -9.02
CA VAL A 41 -0.61 -3.49 -9.78
C VAL A 41 0.60 -2.99 -10.57
N ASP A 42 0.38 -2.02 -11.45
CA ASP A 42 1.47 -1.31 -12.12
C ASP A 42 2.23 -0.39 -11.14
N GLN A 43 3.52 -0.18 -11.39
CA GLN A 43 4.37 0.72 -10.59
C GLN A 43 3.79 2.13 -10.49
N SER A 44 3.19 2.64 -11.58
CA SER A 44 2.56 3.97 -11.59
C SER A 44 1.36 4.05 -10.66
N ALA A 45 0.66 2.93 -10.39
CA ALA A 45 -0.44 2.92 -9.43
C ALA A 45 0.07 3.19 -8.02
N VAL A 46 1.16 2.52 -7.60
CA VAL A 46 1.78 2.76 -6.29
C VAL A 46 2.30 4.18 -6.18
N TRP A 47 2.96 4.71 -7.23
CA TRP A 47 3.41 6.09 -7.24
C TRP A 47 2.25 7.08 -7.03
N ARG A 48 1.14 6.92 -7.74
CA ARG A 48 -0.07 7.76 -7.58
C ARG A 48 -0.71 7.63 -6.20
N TRP A 49 -0.64 6.45 -5.58
CA TRP A 49 -1.10 6.28 -4.20
C TRP A 49 -0.24 7.07 -3.23
N GLU A 50 1.08 6.99 -3.37
CA GLU A 50 2.03 7.67 -2.50
C GLU A 50 2.10 9.19 -2.70
N GLN A 51 1.64 9.70 -3.84
CA GLN A 51 1.41 11.13 -4.06
C GLN A 51 0.02 11.60 -3.59
N GLY A 52 -0.85 10.69 -3.15
CA GLY A 52 -2.23 11.01 -2.80
C GLY A 52 -3.16 11.28 -3.99
N GLU A 53 -2.67 11.18 -5.24
CA GLU A 53 -3.46 11.38 -6.47
C GLU A 53 -4.56 10.34 -6.64
N ARG A 54 -4.37 9.12 -6.10
CA ARG A 54 -5.36 8.05 -6.17
C ARG A 54 -5.35 7.20 -4.92
N ALA A 55 -6.52 6.73 -4.50
CA ALA A 55 -6.63 5.75 -3.43
C ALA A 55 -6.55 4.30 -3.98
N PRO A 56 -5.89 3.36 -3.26
CA PRO A 56 -5.98 1.94 -3.56
C PRO A 56 -7.42 1.43 -3.37
N ARG A 57 -7.80 0.40 -4.16
CA ARG A 57 -9.17 -0.16 -4.18
C ARG A 57 -9.14 -1.69 -4.16
N ALA A 58 -10.25 -2.29 -3.74
CA ALA A 58 -10.51 -3.73 -3.80
C ALA A 58 -9.33 -4.58 -3.26
N ALA A 59 -8.97 -5.65 -3.97
CA ALA A 59 -7.91 -6.57 -3.56
C ALA A 59 -6.53 -5.88 -3.39
N ALA A 60 -6.22 -4.89 -4.23
CA ALA A 60 -4.96 -4.14 -4.14
C ALA A 60 -4.86 -3.34 -2.83
N ALA A 61 -5.96 -2.77 -2.34
CA ALA A 61 -5.98 -2.11 -1.03
C ALA A 61 -5.72 -3.09 0.11
N ILE A 62 -6.30 -4.29 0.05
CA ILE A 62 -6.08 -5.31 1.07
C ILE A 62 -4.61 -5.77 1.07
N ARG A 63 -4.04 -6.04 -0.11
CA ARG A 63 -2.63 -6.42 -0.26
C ARG A 63 -1.70 -5.31 0.25
N TYR A 64 -2.00 -4.06 -0.09
CA TYR A 64 -1.22 -2.92 0.39
C TYR A 64 -1.29 -2.79 1.91
N ALA A 65 -2.48 -2.89 2.52
CA ALA A 65 -2.61 -2.85 3.99
C ALA A 65 -1.83 -3.99 4.68
N ASN A 66 -1.84 -5.19 4.11
CA ASN A 66 -1.09 -6.33 4.64
C ASN A 66 0.43 -6.09 4.57
N LEU A 67 0.92 -5.59 3.43
CA LEU A 67 2.32 -5.21 3.29
C LEU A 67 2.71 -4.17 4.35
N LEU A 68 1.91 -3.12 4.52
CA LEU A 68 2.19 -2.07 5.51
C LEU A 68 2.23 -2.62 6.95
N ASP A 69 1.42 -3.63 7.27
CA ASP A 69 1.45 -4.27 8.59
C ASP A 69 2.74 -5.03 8.85
N ILE A 70 3.22 -5.75 7.83
CA ILE A 70 4.52 -6.43 7.88
C ILE A 70 5.62 -5.40 8.06
N LEU A 71 5.65 -4.34 7.25
CA LEU A 71 6.70 -3.32 7.30
C LEU A 71 6.75 -2.54 8.62
N ARG A 72 5.62 -2.36 9.30
CA ARG A 72 5.60 -1.77 10.66
C ARG A 72 6.25 -2.70 11.68
N GLY A 73 6.02 -4.01 11.55
CA GLY A 73 6.55 -5.03 12.46
C GLY A 73 8.03 -5.39 12.26
N LEU A 74 8.66 -4.94 11.16
CA LEU A 74 10.11 -5.10 10.93
C LEU A 74 10.97 -4.07 11.68
N THR A 75 10.35 -3.24 12.52
CA THR A 75 11.03 -2.19 13.29
C THR A 75 11.58 -2.74 14.60
#